data_AF-A0A0K9GBH8-F1
#
_entry.id   AF-A0A0K9GBH8-F1
#
_cell.length_a   1.000
_cell.length_b   1.000
_cell.length_c   1.000
_cell.angle_alpha   90.00
_cell.angle_beta   90.00
_cell.angle_gamma   90.00
#
_symmetry.space_group_name_H-M   'P 1'
#
loop_
_entity.id
_entity.type
_entity.pdbx_description
1 polymer ?
#
loop_
_entity_poly.entity_id
_entity_poly.type
_entity_poly.pdbx_seq_one_letter_code
_entity_poly.pdbx_strand_id
1 'polypeptide(L)'
;MRKMDEYTYDLYSKLEPAVEKIAYHDMGLTYEQFTKEDLDAITYELCKAPQDRSLDFWGYVSVVDQMDQNADWPDITKGIERVIHKYLKH
;
A
#
# COMPACT_ATOMS: atom_id res chain seq x y z
N MET A 1 3.01 19.28 -6.94
CA MET A 1 2.86 18.60 -5.64
C MET A 1 1.41 18.66 -5.21
N ARG A 2 0.71 17.52 -5.16
CA ARG A 2 -0.63 17.43 -4.56
C ARG A 2 -0.47 17.66 -3.04
N LYS A 3 -1.30 18.50 -2.42
CA LYS A 3 -1.27 18.71 -0.96
C LYS A 3 -1.87 17.48 -0.27
N MET A 4 -1.06 16.75 0.50
CA MET A 4 -1.52 15.71 1.42
C MET A 4 -1.73 16.33 2.80
N ASP A 5 -2.79 15.94 3.49
CA ASP A 5 -2.95 16.22 4.92
C ASP A 5 -1.93 15.40 5.75
N GLU A 6 -1.64 15.86 6.97
CA GLU A 6 -0.61 15.25 7.84
C GLU A 6 -0.88 13.76 8.10
N TYR A 7 -2.15 13.37 8.24
CA TYR A 7 -2.55 11.98 8.41
C TYR A 7 -2.25 11.11 7.18
N THR A 8 -2.62 11.59 5.99
CA THR A 8 -2.32 10.90 4.73
C THR A 8 -0.80 10.79 4.53
N TYR A 9 -0.04 11.81 4.93
CA TYR A 9 1.42 11.80 4.82
C TYR A 9 2.07 10.77 5.74
N ASP A 10 1.65 10.69 7.01
CA ASP A 10 2.16 9.69 7.95
C ASP A 10 1.86 8.26 7.48
N LEU A 11 0.63 8.02 7.03
CA LEU A 11 0.21 6.73 6.49
C LEU A 11 1.00 6.35 5.22
N TYR A 12 1.21 7.31 4.32
CA TYR A 12 2.01 7.11 3.11
C TYR A 12 3.44 6.70 3.43
N SER A 13 4.07 7.39 4.39
CA SER A 13 5.47 7.10 4.78
C SER A 13 5.65 5.70 5.36
N LYS A 14 4.60 5.14 5.96
CA LYS A 14 4.59 3.76 6.49
C LYS A 14 4.26 2.73 5.41
N LEU A 15 3.36 3.06 4.48
CA LEU A 15 2.91 2.13 3.44
C LEU A 15 3.89 2.02 2.26
N GLU A 16 4.52 3.11 1.84
CA GLU A 16 5.46 3.12 0.70
C GLU A 16 6.53 2.00 0.79
N PRO A 17 7.29 1.86 1.90
CA PRO A 17 8.29 0.78 2.01
C PRO A 17 7.66 -0.61 2.03
N ALA A 18 6.43 -0.77 2.52
CA ALA A 18 5.71 -2.05 2.50
C ALA A 18 5.27 -2.42 1.07
N VAL A 19 4.72 -1.46 0.32
CA VAL A 19 4.33 -1.65 -1.08
C VAL A 19 5.55 -1.96 -1.93
N GLU A 20 6.65 -1.23 -1.73
CA GLU A 20 7.93 -1.48 -2.41
C GLU A 20 8.46 -2.89 -2.12
N LYS A 21 8.51 -3.29 -0.84
CA LYS A 21 8.93 -4.63 -0.43
C LYS A 21 8.08 -5.69 -1.13
N ILE A 22 6.76 -5.56 -1.07
CA ILE A 22 5.85 -6.57 -1.61
C ILE A 22 5.94 -6.64 -3.14
N ALA A 23 5.97 -5.50 -3.83
CA ALA A 23 6.06 -5.45 -5.27
C ALA A 23 7.34 -6.11 -5.79
N TYR A 24 8.49 -5.74 -5.24
CA TYR A 24 9.80 -6.16 -5.78
C TYR A 24 10.34 -7.44 -5.15
N HIS A 25 10.11 -7.68 -3.86
CA HIS A 25 10.63 -8.87 -3.18
C HIS A 25 9.64 -10.02 -3.14
N ASP A 26 8.38 -9.77 -2.77
CA ASP A 26 7.41 -10.85 -2.56
C ASP A 26 6.75 -11.29 -3.88
N MET A 27 6.38 -10.31 -4.73
CA MET A 27 5.78 -10.56 -6.05
C MET A 27 6.82 -10.70 -7.16
N GLY A 28 8.06 -10.27 -6.93
CA GLY A 28 9.16 -10.37 -7.90
C GLY A 28 8.96 -9.52 -9.17
N LEU A 29 8.22 -8.41 -9.07
CA LEU A 29 8.01 -7.50 -10.20
C LEU A 29 9.33 -6.80 -10.57
N THR A 30 9.51 -6.52 -11.86
CA THR A 30 10.62 -5.68 -12.31
C THR A 30 10.21 -4.21 -12.34
N TYR A 31 11.19 -3.32 -12.41
CA TYR A 31 10.95 -1.87 -12.55
C TYR A 31 10.24 -1.50 -13.86
N GLU A 32 10.28 -2.38 -14.87
CA GLU A 32 9.53 -2.23 -16.12
C GLU A 32 8.04 -2.61 -15.97
N GLN A 33 7.75 -3.55 -15.07
CA GLN A 33 6.39 -4.02 -14.77
C GLN A 33 5.70 -3.17 -13.70
N PHE A 34 6.49 -2.59 -12.81
CA PHE A 34 6.02 -1.77 -11.70
C PHE A 34 6.96 -0.60 -11.48
N THR A 35 6.62 0.53 -12.09
CA THR A 35 7.45 1.73 -12.06
C THR A 35 7.32 2.44 -10.72
N LYS A 36 8.20 3.40 -10.47
CA LYS A 36 8.06 4.30 -9.31
C LYS A 36 6.75 5.10 -9.35
N GLU A 37 6.26 5.45 -10.52
CA GLU A 37 4.98 6.13 -10.65
C GLU A 37 3.82 5.22 -10.22
N ASP A 38 3.89 3.93 -10.54
CA ASP A 38 2.91 2.92 -10.10
C ASP A 38 2.99 2.69 -8.59
N LEU A 39 4.20 2.64 -8.02
CA LEU A 39 4.43 2.58 -6.57
C LEU A 39 3.77 3.77 -5.87
N ASP A 40 4.04 4.99 -6.32
CA ASP A 40 3.49 6.22 -5.74
C ASP A 40 1.97 6.26 -5.90
N ALA A 41 1.44 5.85 -7.07
CA ALA A 41 0.01 5.82 -7.35
C ALA A 41 -0.75 4.83 -6.47
N ILE A 42 -0.24 3.60 -6.33
CA ILE A 42 -0.84 2.58 -5.46
C ILE A 42 -0.74 3.01 -4.00
N THR A 43 0.42 3.45 -3.54
CA THR A 43 0.60 3.91 -2.16
C THR A 43 -0.38 5.03 -1.85
N TYR A 44 -0.54 5.99 -2.76
CA TYR A 44 -1.52 7.05 -2.63
C TYR A 44 -2.98 6.55 -2.66
N GLU A 45 -3.31 5.57 -3.50
CA GLU A 45 -4.64 4.95 -3.53
C GLU A 45 -4.95 4.24 -2.20
N LEU A 46 -3.99 3.52 -1.64
CA LEU A 46 -4.12 2.87 -0.33
C LEU A 46 -4.36 3.90 0.79
N CYS A 47 -3.69 5.07 0.72
CA CYS A 47 -3.93 6.16 1.67
C CYS A 47 -5.30 6.86 1.50
N LYS A 48 -5.90 6.79 0.30
CA LYS A 48 -7.17 7.47 -0.04
C LYS A 48 -8.38 6.57 -0.07
N ALA A 49 -8.22 5.24 -0.01
CA ALA A 49 -9.31 4.28 0.02
C ALA A 49 -10.29 4.67 1.14
N PRO A 50 -11.49 5.21 0.79
CA PRO A 50 -12.41 5.72 1.78
C PRO A 50 -12.94 4.56 2.61
N GLN A 51 -13.48 4.90 3.77
CA GLN A 51 -14.19 4.03 4.73
C GLN A 51 -15.36 3.21 4.12
N ASP A 52 -15.54 3.26 2.79
CA ASP A 52 -16.63 2.71 1.99
C ASP A 52 -16.20 1.58 1.02
N ARG A 53 -14.92 1.16 1.01
CA ARG A 53 -14.49 -0.08 0.33
C ARG A 53 -14.12 -1.14 1.33
N SER A 54 -15.04 -2.10 1.48
CA SER A 54 -15.00 -3.38 2.23
C SER A 54 -14.24 -3.34 3.56
N LEU A 55 -14.96 -3.63 4.65
CA LEU A 55 -14.42 -4.02 5.97
C LEU A 55 -13.15 -4.88 5.89
N ASP A 56 -13.00 -5.71 4.86
CA ASP A 56 -11.83 -6.55 4.60
C ASP A 56 -10.52 -5.77 4.45
N PHE A 57 -10.48 -4.56 3.88
CA PHE A 57 -9.23 -3.81 3.71
C PHE A 57 -8.88 -2.99 4.95
N TRP A 58 -9.85 -2.33 5.57
CA TRP A 58 -9.64 -1.55 6.81
C TRP A 58 -9.50 -2.43 8.07
N GLY A 59 -9.97 -3.67 8.07
CA GLY A 59 -9.57 -4.67 9.07
C GLY A 59 -8.05 -4.88 9.09
N TYR A 60 -7.38 -4.69 7.94
CA TYR A 60 -5.93 -4.80 7.81
C TYR A 60 -5.19 -3.46 7.93
N VAL A 61 -5.81 -2.33 7.55
CA VAL A 61 -5.19 -0.99 7.63
C VAL A 61 -5.43 -0.26 8.96
N SER A 62 -6.53 -0.52 9.68
CA SER A 62 -6.79 0.10 11.01
C SER A 62 -5.74 -0.25 12.07
N VAL A 63 -4.95 -1.27 11.79
CA VAL A 63 -3.86 -1.73 12.64
C VAL A 63 -2.55 -0.97 12.32
N VAL A 64 -2.40 -0.38 11.12
CA VAL A 64 -1.20 0.39 10.69
C VAL A 64 -0.93 1.61 11.57
N ASP A 65 -1.98 2.22 12.13
CA ASP A 65 -1.86 3.37 13.05
C ASP A 65 -1.26 2.96 14.42
N GLN A 66 -1.26 1.67 14.74
CA GLN A 66 -0.74 1.10 16.00
C GLN A 66 0.59 0.36 15.84
N MET A 67 1.25 0.45 14.68
CA MET A 67 2.27 -0.53 14.28
C MET A 67 3.70 -0.02 14.24
N ASP A 68 4.58 -0.85 14.80
CA ASP A 68 6.03 -0.72 14.76
C ASP A 68 6.56 -1.15 13.38
N GLN A 69 7.61 -0.49 12.88
CA GLN A 69 8.10 -0.61 11.50
C GLN A 69 8.62 -2.02 11.12
N ASN A 70 8.72 -2.94 12.08
CA ASN A 70 9.43 -4.22 11.97
C ASN A 70 8.55 -5.48 12.02
N ALA A 71 7.23 -5.38 12.09
CA ALA A 71 6.39 -6.56 12.17
C ALA A 71 6.09 -7.15 10.77
N ASP A 72 6.16 -8.48 10.65
CA ASP A 72 5.73 -9.22 9.46
C ASP A 72 4.21 -9.33 9.46
N TRP A 73 3.57 -8.87 8.38
CA TRP A 73 2.11 -8.76 8.26
C TRP A 73 1.54 -9.63 7.14
N PRO A 74 1.24 -10.93 7.37
CA PRO A 74 0.69 -11.81 6.32
C PRO A 74 -0.60 -11.29 5.67
N ASP A 75 -1.32 -10.46 6.41
CA ASP A 75 -2.65 -9.98 6.10
C ASP A 75 -2.64 -8.62 5.37
N ILE A 76 -1.74 -7.71 5.77
CA ILE A 76 -1.46 -6.46 5.01
C ILE A 76 -0.76 -6.80 3.70
N THR A 77 0.16 -7.79 3.70
CA THR A 77 0.83 -8.28 2.49
C THR A 77 -0.18 -8.71 1.44
N LYS A 78 -1.15 -9.56 1.81
CA LYS A 78 -2.23 -9.98 0.88
C LYS A 78 -3.11 -8.82 0.41
N GLY A 79 -3.34 -7.82 1.26
CA GLY A 79 -4.09 -6.62 0.90
C GLY A 79 -3.38 -5.81 -0.19
N ILE A 80 -2.09 -5.54 0.01
CA ILE A 80 -1.25 -4.81 -0.94
C ILE A 80 -1.08 -5.62 -2.24
N GLU A 81 -0.79 -6.92 -2.15
CA GLU A 81 -0.68 -7.82 -3.32
C GLU A 81 -1.95 -7.80 -4.19
N ARG A 82 -3.14 -7.76 -3.58
CA ARG A 82 -4.40 -7.66 -4.31
C ARG A 82 -4.55 -6.34 -5.04
N VAL A 83 -4.15 -5.23 -4.41
CA VAL A 83 -4.23 -3.90 -5.03
C VAL A 83 -3.23 -3.80 -6.19
N ILE A 84 -1.99 -4.27 -6.00
CA ILE A 84 -0.99 -4.36 -7.08
C ILE A 84 -1.51 -5.22 -8.23
N HIS A 85 -2.04 -6.41 -7.95
CA HIS A 85 -2.63 -7.26 -8.99
C HIS A 85 -3.79 -6.61 -9.74
N LYS A 86 -4.64 -5.85 -9.05
CA LYS A 86 -5.74 -5.13 -9.68
C LYS A 86 -5.22 -4.03 -10.59
N TYR A 87 -4.19 -3.32 -10.16
CA TYR A 87 -3.55 -2.26 -10.93
C TYR A 87 -2.87 -2.81 -12.19
N LEU A 88 -2.10 -3.90 -12.08
CA LEU A 88 -1.41 -4.55 -13.21
C LEU A 88 -2.34 -5.21 -14.25
N LYS A 89 -3.61 -5.47 -13.90
CA LYS A 89 -4.62 -6.04 -14.82
C LYS A 89 -5.36 -4.98 -15.64
N HIS A 90 -5.13 -3.70 -15.37
CA HIS A 90 -5.68 -2.57 -16.11
C HIS A 90 -4.70 -2.11 -17.20
#